data_AF-A0A9D8TG93-F1
#
_entry.id   AF-A0A9D8TG93-F1
#
_cell.length_a   1.000
_cell.length_b   1.000
_cell.length_c   1.000
_cell.angle_alpha   90.00
_cell.angle_beta   90.00
_cell.angle_gamma   90.00
#
_symmetry.space_group_name_H-M   'P 1'
#
loop_
_entity.id
_entity.type
_entity.pdbx_description
1 polymer ?
#
loop_
_entity_poly.entity_id
_entity_poly.type
_entity_poly.pdbx_seq_one_letter_code
_entity_poly.pdbx_strand_id
1 'polypeptide(L)'
;MRHSSNYARTLTYTISSDIPGFPNHEGAITMENIFPGRSHPSDFQLGEHWYSDKPDAELFDKNMQGVMTVKNGVTRRWKTGDNV
;
A
#
# COMPACT_ATOMS: atom_id res chain seq x y z
N MET A 1 -6.52 -8.34 14.21
CA MET A 1 -5.60 -7.27 14.64
C MET A 1 -5.58 -6.18 13.55
N ARG A 2 -5.72 -4.89 13.88
CA ARG A 2 -5.49 -3.78 12.94
C ARG A 2 -4.38 -2.91 13.53
N HIS A 3 -3.28 -2.75 12.81
CA HIS A 3 -2.14 -1.91 13.22
C HIS A 3 -1.94 -0.82 12.16
N SER A 4 -2.00 0.46 12.56
CA SER A 4 -1.52 1.57 11.75
C SER A 4 -0.09 1.89 12.20
N SER A 5 0.90 1.60 11.38
CA SER A 5 2.28 2.00 11.66
C SER A 5 2.65 3.11 10.68
N ASN A 6 2.87 4.31 11.22
CA ASN A 6 3.22 5.51 10.46
C ASN A 6 4.74 5.59 10.19
N TYR A 7 5.48 4.50 10.40
CA TYR A 7 6.94 4.46 10.25
C TYR A 7 7.37 3.25 9.44
N ALA A 8 8.38 3.45 8.58
CA ALA A 8 8.98 2.37 7.81
C ALA A 8 9.66 1.36 8.75
N ARG A 9 9.21 0.11 8.74
CA ARG A 9 9.68 -0.95 9.62
C ARG A 9 9.21 -2.32 9.13
N THR A 10 9.98 -3.37 9.45
CA THR A 10 9.54 -4.77 9.36
C THR A 10 9.01 -5.24 10.71
N LEU A 11 7.78 -5.76 10.72
CA LEU A 11 7.09 -6.29 11.89
C LEU A 11 6.89 -7.79 11.70
N THR A 12 7.38 -8.61 12.63
CA THR A 12 7.11 -10.04 12.65
C THR A 12 5.75 -10.31 13.30
N TYR A 13 5.05 -11.36 12.86
CA TYR A 13 3.77 -11.76 13.42
C TYR A 13 3.62 -13.28 13.45
N THR A 14 2.74 -13.75 14.33
CA THR A 14 2.29 -15.13 14.40
C THR A 14 0.76 -15.15 14.28
N ILE A 15 0.23 -15.91 13.34
CA ILE A 15 -1.19 -16.23 13.24
C ILE A 15 -1.41 -17.54 14.00
N SER A 16 -2.28 -17.51 15.01
CA SER A 16 -2.68 -18.66 15.81
C SER A 16 -4.21 -18.71 15.94
N SER A 17 -4.74 -19.89 16.30
CA SER A 17 -6.17 -20.13 16.51
C SER A 17 -6.37 -21.24 17.53
N ASP A 18 -7.45 -21.16 18.32
CA ASP A 18 -7.83 -22.19 19.28
C ASP A 18 -8.53 -23.40 18.63
N ILE A 19 -8.76 -23.36 17.31
CA ILE A 19 -9.35 -24.47 16.56
C ILE A 19 -8.38 -25.67 16.57
N PRO A 20 -8.79 -26.85 17.09
CA PRO A 20 -7.92 -28.01 17.13
C PRO A 20 -7.39 -28.38 15.73
N GLY A 21 -6.07 -28.53 15.62
CA GLY A 21 -5.40 -28.87 14.36
C GLY A 21 -5.08 -27.69 13.44
N PHE A 22 -5.45 -26.45 13.80
CA PHE A 22 -5.03 -25.28 13.05
C PHE A 22 -3.53 -25.00 13.24
N PRO A 23 -2.73 -24.91 12.17
CA PRO A 23 -1.29 -24.66 12.29
C PRO A 23 -1.00 -23.20 12.63
N ASN A 24 0.04 -22.98 13.44
CA ASN A 24 0.57 -21.63 13.64
C ASN A 24 1.36 -21.20 12.39
N HIS A 25 1.15 -19.97 11.94
CA HIS A 25 1.90 -19.39 10.82
C HIS A 25 2.70 -18.19 11.28
N GLU A 26 3.99 -18.18 10.97
CA GLU A 26 4.87 -17.05 11.23
C GLU A 26 5.14 -16.29 9.93
N GLY A 27 5.28 -14.98 10.05
CA GLY A 27 5.56 -14.12 8.91
C GLY A 27 6.08 -12.76 9.32
N ALA A 28 6.32 -11.92 8.31
CA ALA A 28 6.72 -10.54 8.51
C ALA A 28 5.96 -9.62 7.55
N ILE A 29 5.70 -8.39 7.99
CA ILE A 29 5.15 -7.29 7.19
C ILE A 29 6.22 -6.20 7.15
N THR A 30 6.68 -5.83 5.96
CA THR A 30 7.56 -4.69 5.76
C THR A 30 6.75 -3.50 5.28
N MET A 31 6.86 -2.39 6.00
CA MET A 31 6.27 -1.11 5.63
C MET A 31 7.38 -0.21 5.09
N GLU A 32 7.23 0.26 3.85
CA GLU A 32 8.14 1.19 3.21
C GLU A 32 7.42 2.53 3.00
N ASN A 33 8.11 3.65 3.25
CA ASN A 33 7.57 4.99 2.98
C ASN A 33 7.94 5.44 1.56
N ILE A 34 7.60 4.61 0.58
CA ILE A 34 7.89 4.83 -0.84
C ILE A 34 6.58 4.63 -1.60
N PHE A 35 6.18 5.64 -2.38
CA PHE A 35 5.04 5.56 -3.28
C PHE A 35 5.40 6.14 -4.67
N PRO A 36 5.09 5.45 -5.78
CA PRO A 36 4.56 4.09 -5.85
C PRO A 36 5.54 3.06 -5.26
N GLY A 37 5.00 2.00 -4.65
CA GLY A 37 5.82 0.93 -4.06
C GLY A 37 6.60 0.16 -5.12
N ARG A 38 7.53 -0.70 -4.67
CA ARG A 38 8.31 -1.58 -5.55
C ARG A 38 7.41 -2.68 -6.10
N SER A 39 7.61 -3.02 -7.37
CA SER A 39 6.95 -4.15 -8.01
C SER A 39 7.51 -5.48 -7.49
N HIS A 40 6.63 -6.40 -7.11
CA HIS A 40 6.94 -7.77 -6.72
C HIS A 40 6.17 -8.80 -7.55
N PRO A 41 6.72 -10.00 -7.77
CA PRO A 41 6.01 -11.07 -8.48
C PRO A 41 4.71 -11.54 -7.81
N SER A 42 4.59 -11.30 -6.51
CA SER A 42 3.39 -11.59 -5.71
C SER A 42 2.35 -10.46 -5.74
N ASP A 43 2.62 -9.36 -6.45
CA ASP A 43 1.71 -8.23 -6.49
C ASP A 43 0.41 -8.57 -7.21
N PHE A 44 -0.69 -8.08 -6.64
CA PHE A 44 -2.00 -8.25 -7.23
C PHE A 44 -2.24 -7.21 -8.33
N GLN A 45 -2.57 -7.67 -9.53
CA GLN A 45 -2.87 -6.80 -10.66
C GLN A 45 -4.21 -6.10 -10.45
N LEU A 46 -4.19 -4.77 -10.41
CA LEU A 46 -5.40 -3.97 -10.30
C LEU A 46 -6.11 -3.87 -11.67
N GLY A 47 -7.45 -3.87 -11.63
CA GLY A 47 -8.29 -3.68 -12.82
C GLY A 47 -8.49 -2.21 -13.20
N GLU A 48 -9.30 -1.94 -14.22
CA GLU A 48 -9.45 -0.61 -14.84
C GLU A 48 -10.10 0.47 -13.96
N HIS A 49 -10.76 0.07 -12.87
CA HIS A 49 -11.53 0.97 -11.99
C HIS A 49 -10.84 1.27 -10.67
N TRP A 50 -9.52 1.12 -10.61
CA TRP A 50 -8.71 1.53 -9.46
C TRP A 50 -8.13 2.92 -9.68
N TYR A 51 -8.10 3.71 -8.61
CA TYR A 51 -7.55 5.06 -8.58
C TYR A 51 -6.58 5.20 -7.40
N SER A 52 -5.51 5.98 -7.59
CA SER A 52 -4.63 6.39 -6.50
C SER A 52 -4.18 7.83 -6.70
N ASP A 53 -3.59 8.39 -5.66
CA ASP A 53 -2.95 9.69 -5.73
C ASP A 53 -1.79 9.69 -6.70
N LYS A 54 -1.59 10.84 -7.32
CA LYS A 54 -0.48 11.08 -8.23
C LYS A 54 0.79 11.40 -7.44
N PRO A 55 1.97 10.92 -7.87
CA PRO A 55 3.24 11.23 -7.21
C PRO A 55 3.83 12.58 -7.62
N ASP A 56 3.18 13.34 -8.50
CA ASP A 56 3.66 14.65 -8.96
C ASP A 56 3.83 15.61 -7.76
N ALA A 57 5.03 16.17 -7.58
CA ALA A 57 5.38 17.00 -6.42
C ALA A 57 4.45 18.22 -6.26
N GLU A 58 3.90 18.73 -7.36
CA GLU A 58 2.95 19.85 -7.41
C GLU A 58 1.61 19.53 -6.72
N LEU A 59 1.33 18.23 -6.52
CA LEU A 59 0.10 17.75 -5.89
C LEU A 59 0.24 17.48 -4.38
N PHE A 60 1.42 17.75 -3.82
CA PHE A 60 1.66 17.69 -2.38
C PHE A 60 1.34 19.03 -1.72
N ASP A 61 0.73 18.98 -0.54
CA ASP A 61 0.60 20.13 0.37
C ASP A 61 1.33 19.80 1.67
N LYS A 62 2.40 20.54 2.00
CA LYS A 62 3.22 20.32 3.22
C LYS A 62 3.62 18.85 3.45
N ASN A 63 4.10 18.17 2.40
CA ASN A 63 4.45 16.74 2.37
C ASN A 63 3.27 15.76 2.49
N MET A 64 2.03 16.25 2.42
CA MET A 64 0.84 15.40 2.37
C MET A 64 0.47 15.14 0.91
N GLN A 65 0.60 13.89 0.49
CA GLN A 65 0.09 13.42 -0.79
C GLN A 65 -1.44 13.37 -0.75
N GLY A 66 -2.11 13.64 -1.87
CA GLY A 66 -3.56 13.51 -2.02
C GLY A 66 -4.39 14.75 -1.71
N VAL A 67 -3.81 15.74 -1.01
CA VAL A 67 -4.51 17.00 -0.68
C VAL A 67 -4.91 17.74 -1.95
N MET A 68 -3.97 17.94 -2.87
CA MET A 68 -4.27 18.62 -4.13
C MET A 68 -5.00 17.71 -5.12
N THR A 69 -4.86 16.38 -5.02
CA THR A 69 -5.66 15.41 -5.80
C THR A 69 -7.15 15.64 -5.55
N VAL A 70 -7.57 15.69 -4.27
CA VAL A 70 -8.96 15.91 -3.88
C VAL A 70 -9.41 17.32 -4.24
N LYS A 71 -8.59 18.34 -3.92
CA LYS A 71 -8.91 19.75 -4.21
C LYS A 71 -9.12 20.01 -5.70
N ASN A 72 -8.32 19.40 -6.56
CA ASN A 72 -8.34 19.65 -8.00
C ASN A 72 -9.17 18.63 -8.78
N GLY A 73 -9.66 17.56 -8.14
CA GLY A 73 -10.35 16.45 -8.80
C GLY A 73 -9.44 15.65 -9.74
N VAL A 74 -8.13 15.63 -9.49
CA VAL A 74 -7.12 15.07 -10.40
C VAL A 74 -6.62 13.74 -9.86
N THR A 75 -7.33 12.65 -10.15
CA THR A 75 -6.88 11.29 -9.81
C THR A 75 -6.06 10.65 -10.94
N ARG A 76 -5.15 9.72 -10.60
CA ARG A 76 -4.58 8.79 -11.60
C ARG A 76 -5.42 7.52 -11.62
N ARG A 77 -5.89 7.14 -12.81
CA ARG A 77 -6.36 5.76 -13.05
C ARG A 77 -5.12 4.87 -13.13
N TRP A 78 -5.14 3.75 -12.43
CA TRP A 78 -4.13 2.71 -12.63
C TRP A 78 -4.22 2.21 -14.07
N LYS A 79 -3.16 2.35 -14.87
CA LYS A 79 -3.10 1.71 -16.17
C LYS A 79 -2.47 0.34 -16.00
N THR A 80 -3.16 -0.68 -16.49
CA THR A 80 -2.60 -2.02 -16.64
C THR A 80 -1.33 -1.92 -17.48
N GLY A 81 -0.17 -2.25 -16.91
CA GLY A 81 1.12 -2.11 -17.57
C GLY A 81 1.95 -0.88 -17.19
N ASP A 82 1.54 -0.09 -16.19
CA ASP A 82 2.45 0.80 -15.47
C ASP A 82 3.43 -0.03 -14.62
N ASN A 83 4.28 -0.81 -15.30
CA ASN A 83 5.46 -1.42 -14.72
C ASN A 83 6.43 -0.28 -14.38
N VAL A 84 6.62 -0.07 -13.08
CA VAL A 84 7.79 0.63 -12.53
C VAL A 84 8.72 -0.41 -11.96
#